data_AF-A0A8H5DEK1-F1
#
_entry.id   AF-A0A8H5DEK1-F1
#
_cell.length_a   1.000
_cell.length_b   1.000
_cell.length_c   1.000
_cell.angle_alpha   90.00
_cell.angle_beta   90.00
_cell.angle_gamma   90.00
#
_symmetry.space_group_name_H-M   'P 1'
#
loop_
_entity.id
_entity.type
_entity.pdbx_description
1 polymer ?
#
loop_
_entity_poly.entity_id
_entity_poly.type
_entity_poly.pdbx_seq_one_letter_code
_entity_poly.pdbx_strand_id
1 'polypeptide(L)'
;RDVRRNYPQLSVVDQSQFAKLLTVGSAAAPKVELIGEAGEKQLVAVKQESETGLAKALDKATDATKDVFVNGMPPLPSGQSLATGQWDVYKYEVQESSYGEGYPCRSFK
;
A
#
# COMPACT_ATOMS: atom_id res chain seq x y z
N ARG A 1 13.24 -21.20 -18.53
CA ARG A 1 12.14 -22.20 -18.49
C ARG A 1 11.96 -22.82 -17.10
N ASP A 2 12.85 -22.57 -16.13
CA ASP A 2 12.63 -22.91 -14.72
C ASP A 2 11.90 -21.77 -14.01
N VAL A 3 10.57 -21.88 -13.94
CA VAL A 3 9.70 -20.90 -13.25
C VAL A 3 9.67 -21.18 -11.75
N ARG A 4 10.03 -22.39 -11.32
CA ARG A 4 9.96 -22.82 -9.91
C ARG A 4 11.01 -22.10 -9.05
N ARG A 5 12.14 -21.73 -9.64
CA ARG A 5 13.19 -20.94 -8.96
C ARG A 5 13.01 -19.44 -9.11
N ASN A 6 12.07 -18.99 -9.94
CA ASN A 6 11.71 -17.58 -10.11
C ASN A 6 10.37 -17.26 -9.42
N TYR A 7 10.21 -17.74 -8.19
CA TYR A 7 9.02 -17.43 -7.39
C TYR A 7 9.10 -15.99 -6.88
N PRO A 8 7.97 -15.29 -6.72
CA PRO A 8 7.95 -13.94 -6.16
C PRO A 8 8.48 -13.98 -4.72
N GLN A 9 9.39 -13.06 -4.41
CA GLN A 9 9.92 -12.92 -3.07
C GLN A 9 8.91 -12.22 -2.16
N LEU A 10 8.86 -12.64 -0.90
CA LEU A 10 8.05 -11.97 0.11
C LEU A 10 8.67 -10.60 0.43
N SER A 11 7.92 -9.52 0.22
CA SER A 11 8.31 -8.18 0.63
C SER A 11 7.94 -7.96 2.11
N VAL A 12 8.94 -7.91 2.99
CA VAL A 12 8.76 -7.49 4.38
C VAL A 12 9.19 -6.04 4.49
N VAL A 13 8.28 -5.18 4.94
CA VAL A 13 8.52 -3.73 5.05
C VAL A 13 8.39 -3.30 6.51
N ASP A 14 9.49 -2.79 7.06
CA ASP A 14 9.55 -2.26 8.42
C ASP A 14 9.24 -0.75 8.45
N GLN A 15 8.90 -0.23 9.63
CA GLN A 15 8.65 1.20 9.83
C GLN A 15 9.84 2.08 9.40
N SER A 16 11.06 1.61 9.62
CA SER A 16 12.29 2.31 9.22
C SER A 16 12.42 2.41 7.69
N GLN A 17 11.99 1.39 6.96
CA GLN A 17 12.00 1.38 5.50
C GLN A 17 10.92 2.32 4.94
N PHE A 18 9.75 2.39 5.58
CA PHE A 18 8.71 3.33 5.19
C PHE A 18 9.12 4.79 5.41
N ALA A 19 9.74 5.09 6.56
CA ALA A 19 10.31 6.41 6.83
C ALA A 19 11.37 6.83 5.80
N LYS A 20 12.19 5.88 5.32
CA LYS A 20 13.15 6.13 4.23
C LYS A 20 12.47 6.46 2.90
N LEU A 21 11.43 5.71 2.52
CA LEU A 21 10.68 5.97 1.30
C LEU A 21 10.05 7.36 1.32
N LEU A 22 9.54 7.80 2.48
CA LEU A 22 8.94 9.13 2.63
C LEU A 22 9.96 10.28 2.47
N THR A 23 11.18 10.08 2.98
CA THR A 23 12.23 11.12 3.04
C THR A 23 13.11 11.17 1.81
N VAL A 24 13.57 10.02 1.32
CA VAL A 24 14.50 9.91 0.18
C VAL A 24 13.77 9.71 -1.14
N GLY A 25 12.56 9.15 -1.09
CA GLY A 25 11.76 8.80 -2.25
C GLY A 25 11.92 7.34 -2.67
N SER A 26 11.37 7.02 -3.85
CA SER A 26 11.44 5.69 -4.46
C SER A 26 12.29 5.70 -5.72
N ALA A 27 12.66 4.53 -6.24
CA ALA A 27 13.35 4.45 -7.53
C ALA A 27 12.54 5.05 -8.69
N ALA A 28 11.20 5.03 -8.60
CA ALA A 28 10.33 5.62 -9.60
C ALA A 28 10.17 7.14 -9.45
N ALA A 29 10.31 7.65 -8.22
CA ALA A 29 10.18 9.07 -7.88
C ALA A 29 11.20 9.44 -6.79
N PRO A 30 12.47 9.70 -7.16
CA PRO A 30 13.50 10.12 -6.22
C PRO A 30 13.24 11.56 -5.77
N LYS A 31 13.27 11.79 -4.45
CA LYS A 31 13.11 13.15 -3.87
C LYS A 31 14.45 13.83 -3.57
N VAL A 32 15.52 13.03 -3.48
CA VAL A 32 16.87 13.50 -3.17
C VAL A 32 17.83 12.97 -4.23
N GLU A 33 18.73 13.83 -4.71
CA GLU A 33 19.80 13.43 -5.63
C GLU A 33 20.86 12.63 -4.89
N LEU A 34 20.74 11.30 -4.93
CA LEU A 34 21.69 10.37 -4.32
C LEU A 34 22.90 10.12 -5.22
N ILE A 35 23.67 11.17 -5.52
CA ILE A 35 24.88 11.04 -6.35
C ILE A 35 26.10 10.83 -5.45
N GLY A 36 26.75 9.67 -5.60
CA GLY A 36 28.03 9.34 -4.96
C GLY A 36 27.97 9.17 -3.44
N GLU A 37 29.10 9.38 -2.77
CA GLU A 37 29.24 9.18 -1.31
C GLU A 37 28.31 10.06 -0.46
N ALA A 38 27.91 11.22 -0.99
CA ALA A 38 26.98 12.12 -0.31
C ALA A 38 25.58 11.49 -0.19
N GLY A 39 25.15 10.76 -1.23
CA GLY A 39 23.90 10.01 -1.22
C GLY A 39 23.93 8.83 -0.24
N GLU A 40 25.04 8.10 -0.19
CA GLU A 40 25.19 6.99 0.76
C GLU A 40 25.14 7.47 2.22
N LYS A 41 25.80 8.59 2.53
CA LYS A 41 25.75 9.19 3.87
C LYS A 41 24.34 9.62 4.26
N GLN A 42 23.58 10.18 3.31
CA GLN A 42 22.18 10.53 3.55
C GLN A 42 21.30 9.29 3.79
N LEU A 43 21.50 8.20 3.06
CA LEU A 43 20.78 6.94 3.29
C LEU A 43 21.06 6.35 4.68
N VAL A 44 22.31 6.45 5.15
CA VAL A 44 22.71 5.99 6.48
C VAL A 44 22.15 6.89 7.57
N ALA A 45 22.22 8.22 7.39
CA ALA A 45 21.66 9.18 8.35
C ALA A 45 20.15 8.98 8.51
N VAL A 46 19.42 8.86 7.39
CA VAL A 46 17.97 8.58 7.41
C VAL A 46 17.68 7.22 8.05
N LYS A 47 18.53 6.20 7.83
CA LYS A 47 18.37 4.90 8.51
C LYS A 47 18.42 5.05 10.03
N GLN A 48 19.43 5.75 10.55
CA GLN A 48 19.58 5.97 11.99
C GLN A 48 18.45 6.82 12.56
N GLU A 49 18.05 7.88 11.85
CA GLU A 49 16.92 8.71 12.29
C GLU A 49 15.59 7.94 12.29
N SER A 50 15.39 7.04 11.32
CA SER A 50 14.18 6.23 11.18
C SER A 50 14.01 5.17 12.27
N GLU A 51 15.09 4.77 12.96
CA GLU A 51 15.03 3.90 14.14
C GLU A 51 14.36 4.60 15.33
N THR A 52 14.35 5.94 15.35
CA THR A 52 13.69 6.72 16.41
C THR A 52 12.17 6.87 16.22
N GLY A 53 11.62 6.27 15.16
CA GLY A 53 10.18 6.11 14.94
C GLY A 53 9.63 6.88 13.73
N LEU A 54 8.51 6.38 13.20
CA LEU A 54 7.86 6.90 11.98
C LEU A 54 7.31 8.33 12.15
N ALA A 55 6.92 8.73 13.36
CA ALA A 55 6.30 10.03 13.62
C ALA A 55 7.16 11.21 13.15
N LYS A 56 8.46 11.18 13.48
CA LYS A 56 9.40 12.24 13.08
C LYS A 56 9.58 12.33 11.57
N ALA A 57 9.46 11.20 10.86
CA ALA A 57 9.55 11.18 9.40
C ALA A 57 8.30 11.80 8.76
N LEU A 58 7.12 11.62 9.37
CA LEU A 58 5.89 12.26 8.93
C LEU A 58 5.92 13.78 9.16
N ASP A 59 6.44 14.23 10.30
CA ASP A 59 6.59 15.67 10.60
C ASP A 59 7.52 16.37 9.60
N LYS A 60 8.58 15.69 9.16
CA LYS A 60 9.54 16.21 8.17
C LYS A 60 9.04 16.13 6.72
N ALA A 61 8.03 15.30 6.44
CA ALA A 61 7.59 15.05 5.08
C ALA A 61 6.49 16.04 4.66
N THR A 62 6.91 17.13 4.02
CA THR A 62 6.05 18.24 3.59
C THR A 62 4.97 17.87 2.56
N ASP A 63 5.10 16.70 1.90
CA ASP A 63 4.17 16.20 0.88
C ASP A 63 3.77 14.73 1.07
N ALA A 64 3.98 14.16 2.28
CA ALA A 64 3.64 12.74 2.54
C ALA A 64 2.19 12.38 2.22
N THR A 65 1.28 13.35 2.34
CA THR A 65 -0.13 13.17 2.01
C THR A 65 -0.36 12.86 0.53
N LYS A 66 0.44 13.42 -0.40
CA LYS A 66 0.30 13.13 -1.83
C LYS A 66 0.82 11.73 -2.21
N ASP A 67 1.79 11.23 -1.46
CA ASP A 67 2.37 9.90 -1.72
C ASP A 67 1.53 8.77 -1.11
N VAL A 68 0.88 9.04 0.02
CA VAL A 68 0.10 8.04 0.76
C VAL A 68 -1.38 8.08 0.38
N PHE A 69 -1.93 9.27 0.10
CA PHE A 69 -3.34 9.44 -0.23
C PHE A 69 -3.57 9.60 -1.73
N VAL A 70 -4.67 9.01 -2.19
CA VAL A 70 -5.15 9.19 -3.56
C VAL A 70 -6.11 10.38 -3.55
N ASN A 71 -5.75 11.47 -4.22
CA ASN A 71 -6.53 12.72 -4.25
C ASN A 71 -6.87 13.27 -2.85
N GLY A 72 -5.99 13.08 -1.86
CA GLY A 72 -6.20 13.54 -0.48
C GLY A 72 -7.14 12.66 0.36
N MET A 73 -7.59 11.52 -0.17
CA MET A 73 -8.39 10.53 0.54
C MET A 73 -7.58 9.25 0.84
N PRO A 74 -7.86 8.56 1.97
CA PRO A 74 -7.32 7.22 2.23
C PRO A 74 -7.56 6.29 1.03
N PRO A 75 -6.55 5.51 0.61
CA PRO A 75 -6.76 4.51 -0.42
C PRO A 75 -7.81 3.52 0.07
N LEU A 76 -8.67 3.09 -0.85
CA LEU A 76 -9.62 2.04 -0.56
C LEU A 76 -8.90 0.70 -0.37
N PRO A 77 -9.50 -0.26 0.35
CA PRO A 77 -8.98 -1.61 0.39
C PRO A 77 -8.75 -2.14 -1.03
N SER A 78 -7.63 -2.84 -1.22
CA SER A 78 -7.24 -3.42 -2.51
C SER A 78 -8.38 -4.28 -3.07
N GLY A 79 -8.91 -3.89 -4.23
CA GLY A 79 -10.06 -4.55 -4.87
C GLY A 79 -11.32 -3.67 -4.96
N GLN A 80 -11.32 -2.50 -4.33
CA GLN A 80 -12.42 -1.54 -4.40
C GLN A 80 -12.02 -0.34 -5.27
N SER A 81 -12.69 -0.14 -6.41
CA SER A 81 -12.53 1.05 -7.25
C SER A 81 -13.74 1.98 -7.06
N LEU A 82 -13.51 3.22 -6.64
CA LEU A 82 -14.55 4.26 -6.57
C LEU A 82 -15.09 4.63 -7.97
N ALA A 83 -14.32 4.38 -9.04
CA ALA A 83 -14.75 4.65 -10.40
C ALA A 83 -15.80 3.63 -10.90
N THR A 84 -15.80 2.41 -10.35
CA THR A 84 -16.78 1.36 -10.72
C THR A 84 -17.75 1.01 -9.60
N GLY A 85 -17.49 1.45 -8.36
CA GLY A 85 -18.36 1.20 -7.20
C GLY A 85 -18.47 -0.29 -6.80
N GLN A 86 -17.73 -1.17 -7.46
CA GLN A 86 -17.88 -2.61 -7.32
C GLN A 86 -16.84 -3.17 -6.35
N TRP A 87 -17.33 -3.75 -5.25
CA TRP A 87 -16.63 -4.76 -4.47
C TRP A 87 -16.63 -6.06 -5.30
N ASP A 88 -15.85 -6.12 -6.36
CA ASP A 88 -15.83 -7.27 -7.27
C ASP A 88 -14.96 -8.43 -6.73
N VAL A 89 -14.99 -8.66 -5.41
CA VAL A 89 -14.34 -9.82 -4.80
C VAL A 89 -15.24 -11.06 -4.96
N TYR A 90 -16.57 -10.88 -4.84
CA TYR A 90 -17.60 -11.87 -5.20
C TYR A 90 -18.91 -11.15 -5.59
N LYS A 91 -19.43 -11.41 -6.79
CA LYS A 91 -20.72 -10.87 -7.24
C LYS A 91 -21.86 -11.68 -6.62
N TYR A 92 -22.32 -11.24 -5.45
CA TYR A 92 -23.50 -11.82 -4.82
C TYR A 92 -24.77 -11.34 -5.52
N GLU A 93 -25.40 -12.23 -6.27
CA GLU A 93 -26.73 -12.00 -6.84
C GLU A 93 -27.76 -12.75 -6.02
N VAL A 94 -28.87 -12.08 -5.66
CA VAL A 94 -30.00 -12.74 -4.99
C VAL A 94 -30.58 -13.74 -5.98
N GLN A 95 -30.58 -15.01 -5.61
CA GLN A 95 -31.17 -16.08 -6.40
C GLN A 95 -32.52 -16.50 -5.85
N GLU A 96 -33.22 -17.30 -6.64
CA GLU A 96 -34.40 -18.02 -6.17
C GLU A 96 -34.07 -18.78 -4.89
N SER A 97 -34.87 -18.55 -3.85
CA SER A 97 -34.66 -19.16 -2.55
C SER A 97 -34.73 -20.67 -2.67
N SER A 98 -33.71 -21.37 -2.18
CA SER A 98 -33.75 -22.84 -2.07
C SER A 98 -34.72 -23.31 -0.99
N TYR A 99 -35.30 -22.37 -0.23
CA TYR A 99 -36.29 -22.57 0.81
C TYR A 99 -37.66 -22.07 0.34
N GLY A 100 -38.75 -22.76 0.72
CA GLY A 100 -40.12 -22.40 0.34
C GLY A 100 -40.63 -21.08 0.95
N GLU A 101 -41.80 -20.61 0.49
CA GLU A 101 -42.42 -19.36 0.97
C GLU A 101 -42.68 -19.43 2.49
N GLY A 102 -42.05 -18.51 3.25
CA GLY A 102 -42.20 -18.40 4.70
C GLY A 102 -40.89 -18.46 5.50
N TYR A 103 -39.77 -18.86 4.88
CA TYR A 103 -38.46 -18.86 5.54
C TYR A 103 -37.76 -17.50 5.41
N PRO A 104 -37.20 -16.92 6.49
CA PRO A 104 -36.51 -15.63 6.45
C PRO A 104 -35.06 -15.74 5.93
N CYS A 105 -34.80 -16.67 5.01
CA CYS A 105 -33.47 -16.94 4.45
C CYS A 105 -33.43 -16.48 2.99
N ARG A 106 -32.35 -15.82 2.57
CA ARG A 106 -32.11 -15.43 1.17
C ARG A 106 -30.92 -16.19 0.63
N SER A 107 -31.04 -16.70 -0.59
CA SER A 107 -29.94 -17.34 -1.31
C SER A 107 -29.16 -16.29 -2.10
N PHE A 108 -27.83 -16.32 -1.99
CA PHE A 108 -26.92 -15.47 -2.75
C PHE A 108 -25.94 -16.35 -3.51
N LYS A 109 -25.70 -16.05 -4.79
CA LYS A 109 -24.70 -16.73 -5.63
C LYS A 109 -23.28 -16.31 -5.29
#